data_AF-A0A9J6CD94-F1
#
_entry.id   AF-A0A9J6CD94-F1
#
_cell.length_a   1.000
_cell.length_b   1.000
_cell.length_c   1.000
_cell.angle_alpha   90.00
_cell.angle_beta   90.00
_cell.angle_gamma   90.00
#
_symmetry.space_group_name_H-M   'P 1'
#
loop_
_entity.id
_entity.type
_entity.pdbx_description
1 polymer ?
#
loop_
_entity_poly.entity_id
_entity_poly.type
_entity_poly.pdbx_seq_one_letter_code
_entity_poly.pdbx_strand_id
1 'polypeptide(L)'
;MKSFIIVIALISVILASPIENTQKLFKYQQSDEIPVEFKEFLFKNGRVKIHIRAIEETDYVTLNYRETQIDLIDLLNVETNQVIETNLTYNFLEPLDREFMRISLPSTVTKDSEFILDIKYHGVLHVADDNGFYRASYRDQNTNELVWYATTKFEPHHARHLMPCYDEPQIRAPIGLQVQHDKNYRTFSNMPIINRTEIEGTDYVLSIFIDTPPMQTYLLAFLVSDFQYKSNEAQDIEQRIFAKPQSIQDGSADYAAS
;
A
#
# COMPACT_ATOMS: atom_id res chain seq x y z
N MET A 1 4.99 -25.75 5.79
CA MET A 1 4.22 -24.72 5.06
C MET A 1 4.61 -24.80 3.59
N LYS A 2 3.94 -25.63 2.80
CA LYS A 2 4.19 -25.79 1.36
C LYS A 2 2.88 -26.22 0.70
N SER A 3 1.95 -25.28 0.47
CA SER A 3 0.63 -25.62 -0.08
C SER A 3 0.08 -24.62 -1.10
N PHE A 4 0.83 -23.58 -1.47
CA PHE A 4 0.45 -22.65 -2.53
C PHE A 4 1.71 -22.19 -3.26
N ILE A 5 1.61 -21.87 -4.56
CA ILE A 5 2.29 -20.77 -5.29
C ILE A 5 1.97 -20.96 -6.78
N ILE A 6 1.02 -20.19 -7.30
CA ILE A 6 1.32 -19.00 -8.10
C ILE A 6 0.43 -17.91 -7.52
N VAL A 7 1.05 -16.81 -7.07
CA VAL A 7 0.34 -15.64 -6.56
C VAL A 7 0.45 -14.59 -7.66
N ILE A 8 -0.66 -14.08 -8.15
CA ILE A 8 -0.69 -12.79 -8.86
C ILE A 8 -1.48 -11.87 -7.93
N ALA A 9 -0.84 -10.84 -7.40
CA ALA A 9 -1.47 -9.92 -6.47
C ALA A 9 -1.81 -8.62 -7.20
N LEU A 10 -3.09 -8.32 -7.37
CA LEU A 10 -3.53 -6.98 -7.70
C LEU A 10 -3.84 -6.26 -6.39
N ILE A 11 -3.02 -5.28 -6.06
CA ILE A 11 -3.12 -4.47 -4.85
C ILE A 11 -3.77 -3.13 -5.23
N SER A 12 -4.95 -2.87 -4.71
CA SER A 12 -5.59 -1.56 -4.77
C SER A 12 -5.53 -0.92 -3.39
N VAL A 13 -4.54 -0.06 -3.17
CA VAL A 13 -4.41 0.70 -1.92
C VAL A 13 -5.08 2.04 -2.12
N ILE A 14 -6.26 2.21 -1.55
CA ILE A 14 -6.86 3.55 -1.43
C ILE A 14 -6.25 4.22 -0.21
N LEU A 15 -5.38 5.20 -0.43
CA LEU A 15 -5.02 6.12 0.65
C LEU A 15 -6.19 7.08 0.81
N ALA A 16 -7.06 6.76 1.76
CA ALA A 16 -7.89 7.78 2.36
C ALA A 16 -6.92 8.76 3.02
N SER A 17 -6.82 9.95 2.46
CA SER A 17 -5.95 10.96 2.98
C SER A 17 -6.52 11.46 4.31
N PRO A 18 -5.73 11.65 5.37
CA PRO A 18 -5.97 12.70 6.34
C PRO A 18 -5.39 14.01 5.79
N ILE A 19 -5.84 14.43 4.60
CA ILE A 19 -5.62 15.78 4.08
C ILE A 19 -6.99 16.36 3.75
N GLU A 20 -7.98 16.12 4.62
CA GLU A 20 -8.94 17.17 4.87
C GLU A 20 -8.16 18.34 5.48
N ASN A 21 -7.80 19.26 4.60
CA ASN A 21 -7.40 20.65 4.81
C ASN A 21 -7.67 21.18 6.24
N THR A 22 -6.80 20.86 7.22
CA THR A 22 -6.86 21.40 8.58
C THR A 22 -6.36 22.85 8.66
N GLN A 23 -5.97 23.46 7.53
CA GLN A 23 -5.67 24.89 7.49
C GLN A 23 -6.87 25.80 7.80
N LYS A 24 -8.10 25.28 7.88
CA LYS A 24 -9.28 26.10 8.23
C LYS A 24 -9.64 26.21 9.71
N LEU A 25 -8.93 25.55 10.66
CA LEU A 25 -9.38 25.53 12.06
C LEU A 25 -8.42 26.01 13.14
N PHE A 26 -7.22 26.49 12.84
CA PHE A 26 -6.31 26.92 13.91
C PHE A 26 -5.63 28.26 13.61
N LYS A 27 -6.25 29.35 14.08
CA LYS A 27 -5.49 30.51 14.57
C LYS A 27 -5.05 30.15 15.98
N TYR A 28 -3.75 29.95 16.22
CA TYR A 28 -3.26 29.79 17.58
C TYR A 28 -2.44 31.01 18.00
N GLN A 29 -2.99 31.75 18.98
CA GLN A 29 -2.25 32.62 19.87
C GLN A 29 -1.56 31.75 20.92
N GLN A 30 -0.30 32.08 21.17
CA GLN A 30 0.64 31.50 22.13
C GLN A 30 0.08 31.42 23.56
N SER A 31 -0.10 30.22 24.11
CA SER A 31 0.09 29.91 25.54
C SER A 31 0.01 28.40 25.82
N ASP A 32 1.11 27.85 26.33
CA ASP A 32 1.31 26.67 27.20
C ASP A 32 0.19 25.61 27.36
N GLU A 33 0.61 24.36 27.12
CA GLU A 33 -0.06 23.05 27.34
C GLU A 33 -1.30 22.74 26.48
N ILE A 34 -1.09 21.98 25.38
CA ILE A 34 -2.14 21.39 24.54
C ILE A 34 -2.07 19.85 24.66
N PRO A 35 -3.17 19.14 24.95
CA PRO A 35 -3.22 17.69 24.79
C PRO A 35 -3.09 17.37 23.30
N VAL A 36 -2.00 16.72 22.91
CA VAL A 36 -1.82 16.23 21.54
C VAL A 36 -2.77 15.04 21.36
N GLU A 37 -4.00 15.29 20.92
CA GLU A 37 -4.82 14.24 20.31
C GLU A 37 -4.10 13.77 19.05
N PHE A 38 -3.43 12.64 19.15
CA PHE A 38 -2.85 11.95 17.99
C PHE A 38 -4.01 11.53 17.08
N LYS A 39 -4.35 12.34 16.08
CA LYS A 39 -5.17 11.86 14.96
C LYS A 39 -4.44 10.70 14.30
N GLU A 40 -5.02 9.51 14.37
CA GLU A 40 -4.55 8.33 13.64
C GLU A 40 -4.68 8.58 12.14
N PHE A 41 -3.61 8.30 11.39
CA PHE A 41 -3.62 8.41 9.93
C PHE A 41 -4.11 7.06 9.42
N LEU A 42 -5.34 7.00 8.93
CA LEU A 42 -5.98 5.75 8.52
C LEU A 42 -5.97 5.62 6.99
N PHE A 43 -5.67 4.43 6.48
CA PHE A 43 -6.11 4.07 5.12
C PHE A 43 -7.40 3.24 5.27
N LYS A 44 -8.52 3.81 4.80
CA LYS A 44 -9.87 3.29 5.13
C LYS A 44 -10.48 2.35 4.10
N ASN A 45 -9.93 2.27 2.90
CA ASN A 45 -10.52 1.50 1.79
C ASN A 45 -9.46 0.61 1.12
N GLY A 46 -8.63 -0.06 1.92
CA GLY A 46 -7.67 -1.03 1.40
C GLY A 46 -8.39 -2.19 0.71
N ARG A 47 -7.85 -2.63 -0.43
CA ARG A 47 -8.35 -3.80 -1.13
C ARG A 47 -7.20 -4.57 -1.78
N VAL A 48 -7.15 -5.87 -1.53
CA VAL A 48 -6.18 -6.75 -2.20
C VAL A 48 -6.92 -7.88 -2.88
N LYS A 49 -6.64 -8.08 -4.17
CA LYS A 49 -7.09 -9.22 -4.95
C LYS A 49 -5.91 -10.15 -5.15
N ILE A 50 -6.03 -11.37 -4.64
CA ILE A 50 -4.97 -12.38 -4.69
C ILE A 50 -5.46 -13.53 -5.56
N HIS A 51 -4.91 -13.67 -6.75
CA HIS A 51 -5.11 -14.85 -7.57
C HIS A 51 -4.27 -15.99 -6.98
N ILE A 52 -4.93 -17.09 -6.66
CA ILE A 52 -4.36 -18.26 -6.00
C ILE A 52 -4.62 -19.49 -6.85
N ARG A 53 -3.57 -20.29 -7.04
CA ARG A 53 -3.65 -21.68 -7.51
C ARG A 53 -3.36 -22.65 -6.38
N ALA A 54 -4.28 -23.57 -6.11
CA ALA A 54 -4.11 -24.64 -5.14
C ALA A 54 -3.09 -25.67 -5.67
N ILE A 55 -2.07 -26.04 -4.89
CA ILE A 55 -1.09 -27.08 -5.31
C ILE A 55 -1.40 -28.47 -4.74
N GLU A 56 -2.31 -28.51 -3.78
CA GLU A 56 -2.86 -29.70 -3.14
C GLU A 56 -4.33 -29.45 -2.77
N GLU A 57 -5.05 -30.51 -2.44
CA GLU A 57 -6.43 -30.43 -1.96
C GLU A 57 -6.50 -29.71 -0.62
N THR A 58 -7.39 -28.73 -0.48
CA THR A 58 -7.51 -27.92 0.73
C THR A 58 -8.87 -27.25 0.83
N ASP A 59 -9.29 -26.91 2.04
CA ASP A 59 -10.51 -26.15 2.36
C ASP A 59 -10.20 -24.81 3.04
N TYR A 60 -8.94 -24.36 3.03
CA TYR A 60 -8.55 -23.07 3.59
C TYR A 60 -7.40 -22.41 2.84
N VAL A 61 -7.23 -21.11 3.06
CA VAL A 61 -6.05 -20.33 2.65
C VAL A 61 -5.40 -19.74 3.90
N THR A 62 -4.08 -19.65 3.94
CA THR A 62 -3.35 -18.96 5.02
C THR A 62 -2.48 -17.87 4.44
N LEU A 63 -2.59 -16.66 5.00
CA LEU A 63 -1.85 -15.46 4.62
C LEU A 63 -1.13 -14.90 5.86
N ASN A 64 -0.07 -14.14 5.63
CA ASN A 64 0.47 -13.23 6.64
C ASN A 64 -0.43 -12.01 6.77
N TYR A 65 -0.55 -11.48 7.98
CA TYR A 65 -1.29 -10.25 8.28
C TYR A 65 -0.63 -9.54 9.45
N ARG A 66 -0.68 -8.21 9.52
CA ARG A 66 -0.35 -7.48 10.75
C ARG A 66 -1.16 -6.19 10.83
N GLU A 67 -1.88 -6.01 11.93
CA GLU A 67 -2.57 -4.76 12.32
C GLU A 67 -3.65 -4.21 11.35
N THR A 68 -3.93 -4.89 10.24
CA THR A 68 -5.07 -4.58 9.36
C THR A 68 -6.37 -5.16 9.91
N GLN A 69 -7.45 -4.40 9.86
CA GLN A 69 -8.82 -4.86 10.16
C GLN A 69 -9.52 -5.29 8.87
N ILE A 70 -10.02 -6.52 8.83
CA ILE A 70 -10.68 -7.07 7.65
C ILE A 70 -12.16 -6.70 7.67
N ASP A 71 -12.62 -6.05 6.61
CA ASP A 71 -14.01 -5.63 6.43
C ASP A 71 -14.84 -6.69 5.71
N LEU A 72 -14.27 -7.29 4.66
CA LEU A 72 -14.95 -8.27 3.83
C LEU A 72 -13.93 -9.15 3.10
N ILE A 73 -14.23 -10.45 2.97
CA ILE A 73 -13.48 -11.37 2.12
C ILE A 73 -14.46 -12.03 1.16
N ASP A 74 -14.31 -11.79 -0.13
CA ASP A 74 -15.10 -12.46 -1.17
C ASP A 74 -14.21 -13.45 -1.95
N LEU A 75 -14.82 -14.55 -2.41
CA LEU A 75 -14.22 -15.51 -3.34
C LEU A 75 -14.72 -15.20 -4.74
N LEU A 76 -13.82 -15.02 -5.70
CA LEU A 76 -14.14 -14.68 -7.08
C LEU A 76 -13.64 -15.74 -8.05
N ASN A 77 -14.36 -15.92 -9.15
CA ASN A 77 -13.93 -16.72 -10.28
C ASN A 77 -12.85 -15.99 -11.10
N VAL A 78 -11.78 -16.68 -11.47
CA VAL A 78 -10.63 -16.08 -12.19
C VAL A 78 -11.01 -15.58 -13.58
N GLU A 79 -11.84 -16.33 -14.30
CA GLU A 79 -12.19 -16.04 -15.69
C GLU A 79 -13.21 -14.90 -15.80
N THR A 80 -14.25 -14.94 -14.97
CA THR A 80 -15.37 -13.99 -15.06
C THR A 80 -15.24 -12.80 -14.12
N ASN A 81 -14.33 -12.84 -13.14
CA ASN A 81 -14.23 -11.88 -12.03
C ASN A 81 -15.55 -11.74 -11.22
N GLN A 82 -16.48 -12.68 -11.36
CA GLN A 82 -17.74 -12.69 -10.61
C GLN A 82 -17.54 -13.30 -9.22
N VAL A 83 -18.29 -12.79 -8.25
CA VAL A 83 -18.31 -13.31 -6.88
C VAL A 83 -18.97 -14.69 -6.88
N ILE A 84 -18.25 -15.67 -6.35
CA ILE A 84 -18.69 -17.05 -6.10
C ILE A 84 -19.32 -17.13 -4.71
N GLU A 85 -18.64 -16.58 -3.71
CA GLU A 85 -19.06 -16.59 -2.30
C GLU A 85 -18.66 -15.26 -1.67
N THR A 86 -19.47 -14.78 -0.72
CA THR A 86 -19.22 -13.50 -0.06
C THR A 86 -19.02 -13.68 1.43
N ASN A 87 -18.23 -12.78 2.02
CA ASN A 87 -18.00 -12.72 3.46
C ASN A 87 -17.50 -14.04 4.07
N LEU A 88 -16.43 -14.58 3.48
CA LEU A 88 -15.76 -15.78 3.99
C LEU A 88 -15.34 -15.61 5.45
N THR A 89 -15.46 -16.69 6.21
CA THR A 89 -14.99 -16.71 7.59
C THR A 89 -13.47 -16.80 7.65
N TYR A 90 -12.88 -16.14 8.64
CA TYR A 90 -11.46 -16.18 8.89
C TYR A 90 -11.17 -16.18 10.40
N ASN A 91 -9.97 -16.62 10.77
CA ASN A 91 -9.48 -16.55 12.13
C ASN A 91 -7.97 -16.31 12.13
N PHE A 92 -7.49 -15.62 13.17
CA PHE A 92 -6.06 -15.51 13.42
C PHE A 92 -5.55 -16.81 14.05
N LEU A 93 -4.33 -17.22 13.67
CA LEU A 93 -3.74 -18.48 14.13
C LEU A 93 -2.79 -18.25 15.30
N GLU A 94 -2.92 -19.10 16.32
CA GLU A 94 -2.01 -19.11 17.47
C GLU A 94 -0.69 -19.85 17.16
N PRO A 95 0.44 -19.42 17.73
CA PRO A 95 0.58 -18.20 18.53
C PRO A 95 0.49 -16.93 17.66
N LEU A 96 -0.25 -15.91 18.12
CA LEU A 96 -0.57 -14.71 17.33
C LEU A 96 0.67 -13.92 16.87
N ASP A 97 1.80 -14.07 17.56
CA ASP A 97 3.09 -13.47 17.19
C ASP A 97 3.65 -14.00 15.85
N ARG A 98 3.09 -15.09 15.32
CA ARG A 98 3.39 -15.59 13.97
C ARG A 98 2.63 -14.89 12.87
N GLU A 99 1.62 -14.09 13.21
CA GLU A 99 0.99 -13.16 12.27
C GLU A 99 0.36 -13.84 11.05
N PHE A 100 -0.30 -14.98 11.31
CA PHE A 100 -1.02 -15.73 10.29
C PHE A 100 -2.52 -15.56 10.45
N MET A 101 -3.19 -15.36 9.32
CA MET A 101 -4.63 -15.40 9.19
C MET A 101 -5.03 -16.58 8.31
N ARG A 102 -5.98 -17.39 8.77
CA ARG A 102 -6.59 -18.48 8.00
C ARG A 102 -7.97 -18.07 7.54
N ILE A 103 -8.25 -18.24 6.25
CA ILE A 103 -9.54 -18.00 5.61
C ILE A 103 -10.13 -19.36 5.24
N SER A 104 -11.34 -19.65 5.68
CA SER A 104 -12.05 -20.89 5.34
C SER A 104 -12.70 -20.77 3.97
N LEU A 105 -12.49 -21.75 3.11
CA LEU A 105 -13.17 -21.85 1.81
C LEU A 105 -14.56 -22.48 2.00
N PRO A 106 -15.55 -22.15 1.15
CA PRO A 106 -16.91 -22.70 1.26
C PRO A 106 -16.97 -24.21 0.99
N SER A 107 -15.99 -24.74 0.26
CA SER A 107 -15.81 -26.16 0.00
C SER A 107 -14.34 -26.48 -0.22
N THR A 108 -14.00 -27.76 -0.09
CA THR A 108 -12.68 -28.26 -0.45
C THR A 108 -12.42 -28.05 -1.94
N VAL A 109 -11.34 -27.35 -2.27
CA VAL A 109 -10.85 -27.19 -3.63
C VAL A 109 -9.83 -28.27 -3.94
N THR A 110 -9.87 -28.79 -5.17
CA THR A 110 -8.90 -29.79 -5.63
C THR A 110 -7.61 -29.13 -6.08
N LYS A 111 -6.53 -29.92 -6.13
CA LYS A 111 -5.27 -29.50 -6.73
C LYS A 111 -5.50 -28.89 -8.12
N ASP A 112 -4.75 -27.83 -8.40
CA ASP A 112 -4.78 -27.02 -9.62
C ASP A 112 -6.03 -26.14 -9.80
N SER A 113 -6.95 -26.11 -8.82
CA SER A 113 -8.03 -25.13 -8.80
C SER A 113 -7.48 -23.71 -8.66
N GLU A 114 -8.04 -22.75 -9.42
CA GLU A 114 -7.67 -21.34 -9.37
C GLU A 114 -8.87 -20.48 -8.96
N PHE A 115 -8.61 -19.49 -8.10
CA PHE A 115 -9.62 -18.55 -7.61
C PHE A 115 -8.96 -17.23 -7.19
N ILE A 116 -9.78 -16.19 -7.01
CA ILE A 116 -9.32 -14.89 -6.50
C ILE A 116 -9.91 -14.67 -5.12
N LEU A 117 -9.07 -14.36 -4.13
CA LEU A 117 -9.51 -13.77 -2.87
C LEU A 117 -9.54 -12.26 -3.03
N ASP A 118 -10.71 -11.65 -2.80
CA ASP A 118 -10.90 -10.20 -2.81
C ASP A 118 -11.16 -9.72 -1.39
N ILE A 119 -10.12 -9.15 -0.78
CA ILE A 119 -10.10 -8.78 0.63
C ILE A 119 -10.18 -7.27 0.72
N LYS A 120 -11.25 -6.76 1.35
CA LYS A 120 -11.41 -5.36 1.74
C LYS A 120 -11.04 -5.20 3.19
N TYR A 121 -10.26 -4.18 3.50
CA TYR A 121 -9.70 -3.97 4.82
C TYR A 121 -9.33 -2.50 5.04
N HIS A 122 -9.07 -2.15 6.28
CA HIS A 122 -8.52 -0.85 6.66
C HIS A 122 -7.43 -1.00 7.70
N GLY A 123 -6.64 0.05 7.88
CA GLY A 123 -5.53 0.05 8.83
C GLY A 123 -5.00 1.45 9.11
N VAL A 124 -3.94 1.49 9.91
CA VAL A 124 -3.29 2.71 10.38
C VAL A 124 -1.92 2.84 9.70
N LEU A 125 -1.53 4.06 9.32
CA LEU A 125 -0.16 4.36 8.92
C LEU A 125 0.74 4.40 10.15
N HIS A 126 1.81 3.62 10.12
CA HIS A 126 2.80 3.59 11.20
C HIS A 126 3.54 4.93 11.35
N VAL A 127 4.02 5.22 12.56
CA VAL A 127 4.52 6.56 12.94
C VAL A 127 5.95 6.52 13.53
N ALA A 128 6.51 5.35 13.85
CA ALA A 128 7.62 5.29 14.82
C ALA A 128 8.84 4.45 14.42
N ASP A 129 8.76 3.55 13.44
CA ASP A 129 9.83 2.57 13.19
C ASP A 129 10.32 2.53 11.72
N ASP A 130 9.85 3.45 10.89
CA ASP A 130 10.16 3.54 9.45
C ASP A 130 9.88 2.23 8.68
N ASN A 131 9.06 1.32 9.20
CA ASN A 131 8.75 0.04 8.56
C ASN A 131 7.27 -0.04 8.15
N GLY A 132 6.97 -0.97 7.25
CA GLY A 132 5.61 -1.16 6.76
C GLY A 132 5.19 -0.02 5.86
N PHE A 133 3.92 0.35 5.96
CA PHE A 133 3.40 1.55 5.33
C PHE A 133 3.27 2.64 6.40
N TYR A 134 4.13 3.64 6.33
CA TYR A 134 4.33 4.62 7.39
C TYR A 134 4.26 6.04 6.86
N ARG A 135 4.05 6.97 7.79
CA ARG A 135 4.13 8.41 7.50
C ARG A 135 5.42 8.99 8.02
N ALA A 136 5.94 9.96 7.30
CA ALA A 136 7.03 10.81 7.75
C ALA A 136 6.71 12.26 7.41
N SER A 137 7.52 13.19 7.91
CA SER A 137 7.35 14.60 7.63
C SER A 137 8.68 15.30 7.44
N TYR A 138 8.60 16.46 6.79
CA TYR A 138 9.68 17.43 6.77
C TYR A 138 9.10 18.81 7.07
N ARG A 139 9.97 19.73 7.48
CA ARG A 139 9.58 21.13 7.73
C ARG A 139 9.79 21.92 6.45
N ASP A 140 8.74 22.53 5.94
CA ASP A 140 8.83 23.49 4.84
C ASP A 140 9.59 24.73 5.33
N GLN A 141 10.61 25.16 4.60
CA GLN A 141 11.47 26.26 5.03
C GLN A 141 10.84 27.64 4.82
N ASN A 142 9.88 27.76 3.91
CA ASN A 142 9.22 29.03 3.59
C ASN A 142 8.06 29.31 4.56
N THR A 143 7.26 28.29 4.86
CA THR A 143 6.09 28.42 5.74
C THR A 143 6.39 28.02 7.19
N ASN A 144 7.49 27.29 7.42
CA ASN A 144 7.81 26.67 8.70
C ASN A 144 6.77 25.64 9.18
N GLU A 145 5.91 25.15 8.27
CA GLU A 145 4.90 24.13 8.55
C GLU A 145 5.46 22.72 8.36
N LEU A 146 4.86 21.73 9.03
CA LEU A 146 5.17 20.32 8.79
C LEU A 146 4.40 19.82 7.58
N VAL A 147 5.12 19.34 6.57
CA VAL A 147 4.58 18.67 5.39
C VAL A 147 4.72 17.18 5.58
N TRP A 148 3.60 16.47 5.55
CA TRP A 148 3.54 15.02 5.73
C TRP A 148 3.60 14.30 4.40
N TYR A 149 4.21 13.12 4.38
CA TYR A 149 4.18 12.19 3.26
C TYR A 149 4.03 10.76 3.77
N ALA A 150 3.58 9.86 2.92
CA ALA A 150 3.44 8.45 3.23
C ALA A 150 4.35 7.62 2.32
N THR A 151 5.06 6.66 2.88
CA THR A 151 6.00 5.82 2.14
C THR A 151 6.07 4.42 2.73
N THR A 152 6.83 3.55 2.07
CA THR A 152 6.89 2.13 2.39
C THR A 152 8.31 1.67 2.65
N LYS A 153 8.46 0.71 3.57
CA LYS A 153 9.66 -0.09 3.76
C LYS A 153 9.23 -1.48 4.22
N PHE A 154 9.14 -2.41 3.28
CA PHE A 154 8.61 -3.73 3.55
C PHE A 154 9.67 -4.78 3.91
N GLU A 155 10.95 -4.49 3.73
CA GLU A 155 12.00 -5.41 4.15
C GLU A 155 12.13 -5.45 5.69
N PRO A 156 12.22 -6.65 6.30
CA PRO A 156 12.19 -7.97 5.65
C PRO A 156 10.80 -8.59 5.49
N HIS A 157 9.83 -8.23 6.35
CA HIS A 157 8.52 -8.90 6.42
C HIS A 157 7.41 -7.93 6.89
N HIS A 158 7.44 -6.71 6.36
CA HIS A 158 6.50 -5.65 6.74
C HIS A 158 5.44 -5.38 5.66
N ALA A 159 5.41 -6.12 4.54
CA ALA A 159 4.32 -5.97 3.55
C ALA A 159 2.96 -6.35 4.16
N ARG A 160 2.97 -7.30 5.12
CA ARG A 160 1.81 -7.69 5.93
C ARG A 160 1.18 -6.57 6.77
N HIS A 161 1.90 -5.47 7.01
CA HIS A 161 1.35 -4.25 7.65
C HIS A 161 0.43 -3.47 6.74
N LEU A 162 0.69 -3.51 5.43
CA LEU A 162 -0.15 -2.85 4.44
C LEU A 162 -1.36 -3.72 4.08
N MET A 163 -1.17 -5.03 3.94
CA MET A 163 -2.20 -5.92 3.40
C MET A 163 -1.99 -7.37 3.84
N PRO A 164 -3.06 -8.15 4.00
CA PRO A 164 -2.94 -9.59 4.06
C PRO A 164 -2.32 -10.15 2.78
N CYS A 165 -1.20 -10.87 2.88
CA CYS A 165 -0.47 -11.37 1.72
C CYS A 165 0.46 -12.55 2.05
N TYR A 166 1.07 -13.14 1.04
CA TYR A 166 2.15 -14.12 1.21
C TYR A 166 3.50 -13.38 1.36
N ASP A 167 3.84 -13.00 2.59
CA ASP A 167 4.97 -12.13 2.89
C ASP A 167 6.23 -12.94 3.25
N GLU A 168 6.70 -13.67 2.23
CA GLU A 168 7.72 -14.71 2.34
C GLU A 168 8.74 -14.58 1.19
N PRO A 169 10.06 -14.57 1.45
CA PRO A 169 11.09 -14.30 0.43
C PRO A 169 11.08 -15.24 -0.80
N GLN A 170 10.61 -16.47 -0.61
CA GLN A 170 10.51 -17.51 -1.64
C GLN A 170 9.32 -17.32 -2.60
N ILE A 171 8.38 -16.42 -2.26
CA ILE A 171 7.16 -16.18 -3.03
C ILE A 171 7.36 -14.92 -3.87
N ARG A 172 7.20 -15.06 -5.18
CA ARG A 172 7.23 -13.94 -6.12
C ARG A 172 5.97 -13.92 -6.98
N ALA A 173 5.50 -12.72 -7.25
CA ALA A 173 4.27 -12.44 -7.96
C ALA A 173 4.41 -11.15 -8.78
N PRO A 174 3.81 -11.05 -9.97
CA PRO A 174 3.47 -9.74 -10.52
C PRO A 174 2.59 -9.00 -9.51
N ILE A 175 2.88 -7.72 -9.30
CA ILE A 175 2.13 -6.84 -8.41
C ILE A 175 1.56 -5.70 -9.24
N GLY A 176 0.23 -5.64 -9.33
CA GLY A 176 -0.46 -4.46 -9.83
C GLY A 176 -0.71 -3.50 -8.67
N LEU A 177 -0.42 -2.20 -8.85
CA LEU A 177 -0.61 -1.20 -7.81
C LEU A 177 -1.56 -0.09 -8.29
N GLN A 178 -2.53 0.23 -7.44
CA GLN A 178 -3.35 1.43 -7.58
C GLN A 178 -3.28 2.23 -6.29
N VAL A 179 -3.08 3.54 -6.42
CA VAL A 179 -2.99 4.47 -5.29
C VAL A 179 -3.98 5.59 -5.51
N GLN A 180 -5.02 5.64 -4.68
CA GLN A 180 -5.85 6.84 -4.56
C GLN A 180 -5.19 7.80 -3.59
N HIS A 181 -5.03 9.08 -3.94
CA HIS A 181 -4.40 10.09 -3.10
C HIS A 181 -4.97 11.49 -3.37
N ASP A 182 -4.70 12.43 -2.48
CA ASP A 182 -5.07 13.85 -2.68
C ASP A 182 -4.41 14.41 -3.95
N LYS A 183 -5.14 15.22 -4.72
CA LYS A 183 -4.69 15.75 -6.01
C LYS A 183 -3.49 16.69 -5.92
N ASN A 184 -3.23 17.28 -4.74
CA ASN A 184 -2.07 18.12 -4.48
C ASN A 184 -0.79 17.30 -4.25
N TYR A 185 -0.93 16.00 -4.04
CA TYR A 185 0.17 15.07 -3.88
C TYR A 185 0.47 14.35 -5.20
N ARG A 186 1.69 13.83 -5.29
CA ARG A 186 2.14 12.92 -6.34
C ARG A 186 2.37 11.55 -5.73
N THR A 187 2.27 10.53 -6.58
CA THR A 187 2.61 9.17 -6.21
C THR A 187 3.66 8.58 -7.12
N PHE A 188 4.54 7.77 -6.56
CA PHE A 188 5.62 7.07 -7.25
C PHE A 188 5.64 5.62 -6.77
N SER A 189 6.08 4.70 -7.63
CA SER A 189 6.23 3.28 -7.29
C SER A 189 7.32 2.63 -8.14
N ASN A 190 7.48 1.31 -8.04
CA ASN A 190 8.44 0.51 -8.80
C ASN A 190 8.25 0.66 -10.32
N MET A 191 6.99 0.78 -10.77
CA MET A 191 6.63 0.89 -12.18
C MET A 191 6.06 2.26 -12.50
N PRO A 192 6.06 2.71 -13.77
CA PRO A 192 5.47 3.99 -14.15
C PRO A 192 3.93 3.95 -14.11
N ILE A 193 3.31 5.13 -13.96
CA ILE A 193 1.86 5.32 -14.01
C ILE A 193 1.37 5.09 -15.46
N ILE A 194 0.36 4.23 -15.64
CA ILE A 194 -0.31 4.01 -16.92
C ILE A 194 -1.61 4.81 -17.04
N ASN A 195 -2.26 5.13 -15.92
CA ASN A 195 -3.48 5.94 -15.93
C ASN A 195 -3.60 6.77 -14.64
N ARG A 196 -4.16 7.98 -14.77
CA ARG A 196 -4.47 8.87 -13.65
C ARG A 196 -5.84 9.48 -13.87
N THR A 197 -6.78 9.16 -12.98
CA THR A 197 -8.18 9.58 -13.10
C THR A 197 -8.59 10.40 -11.88
N GLU A 198 -9.15 11.59 -12.09
CA GLU A 198 -9.77 12.36 -11.00
C GLU A 198 -11.07 11.69 -10.55
N ILE A 199 -11.30 11.62 -9.25
CA ILE A 199 -12.51 11.02 -8.68
C ILE A 199 -13.58 12.10 -8.56
N GLU A 200 -14.61 12.00 -9.38
CA GLU A 200 -15.69 12.99 -9.48
C GLU A 200 -16.32 13.31 -8.11
N GLY A 201 -16.50 14.59 -7.83
CA GLY A 201 -17.07 15.07 -6.57
C GLY A 201 -16.10 15.04 -5.38
N THR A 202 -14.81 14.77 -5.60
CA THR A 202 -13.80 14.71 -4.52
C THR A 202 -12.49 15.43 -4.89
N ASP A 203 -11.60 15.64 -3.91
CA ASP A 203 -10.24 16.16 -4.14
C ASP A 203 -9.19 15.05 -4.36
N TYR A 204 -9.64 13.83 -4.69
CA TYR A 204 -8.78 12.67 -4.87
C TYR A 204 -8.55 12.32 -6.34
N VAL A 205 -7.41 11.70 -6.60
CA VAL A 205 -7.09 11.07 -7.88
C VAL A 205 -6.72 9.62 -7.65
N LEU A 206 -7.11 8.75 -8.59
CA LEU A 206 -6.68 7.36 -8.65
C LEU A 206 -5.54 7.25 -9.67
N SER A 207 -4.36 6.91 -9.19
CA SER A 207 -3.19 6.61 -10.01
C SER A 207 -3.01 5.10 -10.13
N ILE A 208 -2.96 4.61 -11.36
CA ILE A 208 -2.80 3.19 -11.70
C ILE A 208 -1.41 3.01 -12.30
N PHE A 209 -0.63 2.10 -11.73
CA PHE A 209 0.73 1.77 -12.20
C PHE A 209 0.70 0.56 -13.14
N ILE A 210 1.70 0.45 -14.01
CA ILE A 210 1.95 -0.78 -14.77
C ILE A 210 2.27 -1.91 -13.77
N ASP A 211 1.77 -3.12 -14.04
CA ASP A 211 2.10 -4.30 -13.24
C ASP A 211 3.62 -4.56 -13.22
N THR A 212 4.15 -4.89 -12.05
CA THR A 212 5.56 -5.24 -11.90
C THR A 212 5.87 -6.58 -12.58
N PRO A 213 7.13 -6.82 -13.00
CA PRO A 213 7.62 -8.18 -13.18
C PRO A 213 7.48 -9.00 -11.89
N PRO A 214 7.48 -10.35 -11.96
CA PRO A 214 7.42 -11.18 -10.75
C PRO A 214 8.51 -10.84 -9.73
N MET A 215 8.09 -10.35 -8.55
CA MET A 215 8.97 -9.89 -7.47
C MET A 215 8.40 -10.27 -6.10
N GLN A 216 9.22 -10.19 -5.06
CA GLN A 216 8.81 -10.41 -3.69
C GLN A 216 8.05 -9.20 -3.12
N THR A 217 7.15 -9.46 -2.17
CA THR A 217 6.35 -8.43 -1.49
C THR A 217 7.20 -7.38 -0.78
N TYR A 218 8.34 -7.77 -0.21
CA TYR A 218 9.22 -6.84 0.51
C TYR A 218 9.88 -5.77 -0.39
N LEU A 219 9.90 -5.98 -1.71
CA LEU A 219 10.44 -5.03 -2.70
C LEU A 219 9.39 -4.03 -3.20
N LEU A 220 8.10 -4.23 -2.86
CA LEU A 220 7.06 -3.27 -3.23
C LEU A 220 7.36 -1.95 -2.54
N ALA A 221 7.42 -0.88 -3.33
CA ALA A 221 7.67 0.46 -2.86
C ALA A 221 6.69 1.42 -3.53
N PHE A 222 6.11 2.31 -2.74
CA PHE A 222 5.45 3.50 -3.22
C PHE A 222 5.57 4.65 -2.22
N LEU A 223 5.47 5.86 -2.75
CA LEU A 223 5.58 7.13 -2.04
C LEU A 223 4.43 8.03 -2.45
N VAL A 224 3.73 8.62 -1.48
CA VAL A 224 2.77 9.71 -1.71
C VAL A 224 3.27 10.95 -1.00
N SER A 225 3.71 11.94 -1.78
CA SER A 225 4.38 13.15 -1.30
C SER A 225 4.16 14.31 -2.26
N ASP A 226 4.56 15.50 -1.83
CA ASP A 226 4.70 16.68 -2.68
C ASP A 226 6.10 16.80 -3.31
N PHE A 227 6.89 15.71 -3.27
CA PHE A 227 8.26 15.73 -3.77
C PHE A 227 8.31 16.10 -5.25
N GLN A 228 9.39 16.81 -5.59
CA GLN A 228 9.75 17.15 -6.96
C GLN A 228 10.86 16.23 -7.42
N TYR A 229 11.11 16.21 -8.73
CA TYR A 229 12.19 15.42 -9.29
C TYR A 229 13.03 16.19 -10.30
N LYS A 230 14.30 15.78 -10.41
CA LYS A 230 15.15 16.05 -11.57
C LYS A 230 15.35 14.76 -12.34
N SER A 231 15.35 14.84 -13.67
CA SER A 231 15.69 13.74 -14.56
C SER A 231 17.08 13.95 -15.16
N ASN A 232 17.80 12.86 -15.38
CA ASN A 232 18.98 12.84 -16.24
C ASN A 232 18.65 12.05 -17.51
N GLU A 233 18.53 12.76 -18.63
CA GLU A 233 18.19 12.19 -19.94
C GLU A 233 19.44 11.82 -20.76
N ALA A 234 20.64 11.97 -20.21
CA ALA A 234 21.89 11.68 -20.92
C ALA A 234 22.22 10.18 -21.04
N GLN A 235 21.39 9.29 -20.49
CA GLN A 235 21.56 7.85 -20.51
C GLN A 235 20.40 7.16 -21.24
N ASP A 236 20.64 5.95 -21.77
CA ASP A 236 19.61 5.13 -22.45
C ASP A 236 18.44 4.75 -21.52
N ILE A 237 18.62 4.88 -20.20
CA ILE A 237 17.61 4.63 -19.17
C ILE A 237 17.37 5.94 -18.43
N GLU A 238 16.11 6.40 -18.39
CA GLU A 238 15.73 7.59 -17.65
C GLU A 238 15.98 7.40 -16.15
N GLN A 239 16.79 8.27 -15.56
CA GLN A 239 17.03 8.31 -14.12
C GLN A 239 16.36 9.54 -13.52
N ARG A 240 15.66 9.36 -12.40
CA ARG A 240 14.98 10.44 -11.67
C ARG A 240 15.35 10.44 -10.20
N ILE A 241 15.48 11.63 -9.64
CA ILE A 241 15.79 11.84 -8.22
C ILE A 241 14.66 12.61 -7.60
N PHE A 242 13.98 11.99 -6.64
CA PHE A 242 12.86 12.57 -5.93
C PHE A 242 13.34 13.16 -4.61
N ALA A 243 13.03 14.43 -4.37
CA ALA A 243 13.35 15.10 -3.12
C ALA A 243 12.31 16.17 -2.78
N LYS A 244 12.32 16.62 -1.53
CA LYS A 244 11.52 17.77 -1.10
C LYS A 244 11.77 18.97 -2.03
N PRO A 245 10.75 19.78 -2.36
CA PRO A 245 10.85 20.87 -3.34
C PRO A 245 12.09 21.76 -3.15
N GLN A 246 12.40 22.11 -1.90
CA GLN A 246 13.55 22.95 -1.58
C GLN A 246 14.89 22.33 -1.99
N SER A 247 15.11 21.03 -1.77
CA SER A 247 16.36 20.34 -2.12
C SER A 247 16.58 20.21 -3.62
N ILE A 248 15.50 20.31 -4.40
CA ILE A 248 15.55 20.37 -5.86
C ILE A 248 15.93 21.80 -6.30
N GLN A 249 15.37 22.81 -5.64
CA GLN A 249 15.58 24.24 -5.96
C GLN A 249 16.97 24.73 -5.56
N ASP A 250 17.49 24.31 -4.41
CA ASP A 250 18.80 24.72 -3.90
C ASP A 250 20.00 23.93 -4.49
N GLY A 251 19.72 22.96 -5.37
CA GLY A 251 20.73 22.15 -6.04
C GLY A 251 21.30 21.01 -5.19
N SER A 252 20.80 20.76 -3.98
CA SER A 252 21.26 19.65 -3.14
C SER A 252 21.07 18.28 -3.79
N ALA A 253 20.07 18.15 -4.67
CA ALA A 253 19.81 16.93 -5.44
C ALA A 253 20.75 16.74 -6.66
N ASP A 254 21.58 17.75 -7.01
CA ASP A 254 22.34 17.76 -8.26
C ASP A 254 23.52 16.78 -8.24
N TYR A 255 24.14 16.58 -7.06
CA TYR A 255 25.23 15.61 -6.89
C TYR A 255 24.80 14.17 -7.22
N ALA A 256 23.53 13.85 -6.98
CA ALA A 256 23.01 12.52 -7.27
C ALA A 256 22.53 12.40 -8.74
N ALA A 257 22.32 13.52 -9.44
CA ALA A 257 21.80 13.59 -10.81
C ALA A 257 22.89 13.55 -11.88
N SER A 258 24.14 13.83 -11.50
CA SER A 258 25.31 13.90 -12.38
C SER A 258 25.88 12.54 -12.75
#